data_AF-A0A9D8MYZ4-F1
#
_entry.id   AF-A0A9D8MYZ4-F1
#
_cell.length_a   1.000
_cell.length_b   1.000
_cell.length_c   1.000
_cell.angle_alpha   90.00
_cell.angle_beta   90.00
_cell.angle_gamma   90.00
#
_symmetry.space_group_name_H-M   'P 1'
#
loop_
_entity.id
_entity.type
_entity.pdbx_description
1 polymer ?
#
loop_
_entity_poly.entity_id
_entity_poly.type
_entity_poly.pdbx_seq_one_letter_code
_entity_poly.pdbx_strand_id
1 'polypeptide(L)'
;MVRSVVSIIVAAALIIAGGIFECLYLDRTFDELTEVYSDIYEKLENDACTVEDSSAAMDVWFDKKEQLHAFIPHTEIKEVDLWAFELNEYVAQGENEEAKAKAAVILGLFDKIPRSFSLRAGNLL
;
A
#
# COMPACT_ATOMS: atom_id res chain seq x y z
N MET A 1 -2.62 15.02 -42.52
CA MET A 1 -2.72 15.76 -41.23
C MET A 1 -3.79 15.20 -40.29
N VAL A 2 -5.05 15.01 -40.70
CA VAL A 2 -6.13 14.55 -39.80
C VAL A 2 -5.81 13.23 -39.07
N ARG A 3 -5.25 12.23 -39.77
CA ARG A 3 -4.86 10.94 -39.16
C ARG A 3 -3.80 11.08 -38.05
N SER A 4 -2.90 12.07 -38.18
CA SER A 4 -1.85 12.34 -37.18
C SER A 4 -2.41 13.06 -35.94
N VAL A 5 -3.39 13.96 -36.14
CA VAL A 5 -4.09 14.60 -35.01
C VAL A 5 -4.91 13.56 -34.24
N VAL A 6 -5.62 12.67 -34.94
CA VAL A 6 -6.39 11.59 -34.31
C VAL A 6 -5.48 10.65 -33.51
N SER A 7 -4.31 10.27 -34.04
CA SER A 7 -3.38 9.41 -33.29
C SER A 7 -2.82 10.09 -32.03
N ILE A 8 -2.58 11.41 -32.07
CA ILE A 8 -2.12 12.17 -30.90
C ILE A 8 -3.23 12.22 -29.84
N ILE A 9 -4.48 12.48 -30.25
CA ILE A 9 -5.63 12.50 -29.32
C ILE A 9 -5.83 11.12 -28.68
N VAL A 10 -5.73 10.05 -29.46
CA VAL A 10 -5.85 8.68 -28.94
C VAL A 10 -4.71 8.36 -27.96
N ALA A 11 -3.46 8.72 -28.29
CA ALA A 11 -2.33 8.52 -27.39
C ALA A 11 -2.50 9.31 -26.09
N ALA A 12 -2.92 10.57 -26.16
CA ALA A 12 -3.19 11.39 -24.97
C ALA A 12 -4.31 10.79 -24.12
N ALA A 13 -5.40 10.31 -24.74
CA ALA A 13 -6.50 9.67 -24.03
C ALA A 13 -6.05 8.38 -23.31
N LEU A 14 -5.17 7.58 -23.94
CA LEU A 14 -4.63 6.37 -23.32
C LEU A 14 -3.75 6.70 -22.10
N ILE A 15 -2.92 7.74 -22.17
CA ILE A 15 -2.08 8.17 -21.04
C ILE A 15 -2.96 8.66 -19.88
N ILE A 16 -3.97 9.49 -20.16
CA ILE A 16 -4.88 9.99 -19.13
C ILE A 16 -5.67 8.84 -18.50
N ALA A 17 -6.21 7.94 -19.31
CA ALA A 17 -6.94 6.77 -18.81
C ALA A 17 -6.04 5.86 -17.98
N GLY A 18 -4.79 5.64 -18.40
CA GLY A 18 -3.79 4.88 -17.66
C GLY A 18 -3.47 5.49 -16.31
N GLY A 19 -3.22 6.80 -16.24
CA GLY A 19 -2.95 7.49 -14.98
C GLY A 19 -4.14 7.50 -14.01
N ILE A 20 -5.36 7.64 -14.52
CA ILE A 20 -6.58 7.51 -13.70
C ILE A 20 -6.71 6.08 -13.17
N PHE A 21 -6.48 5.07 -14.02
CA PHE A 21 -6.53 3.67 -13.62
C PHE A 21 -5.50 3.36 -12.52
N GLU A 22 -4.27 3.83 -12.68
CA GLU A 22 -3.20 3.66 -11.69
C GLU A 22 -3.57 4.27 -10.33
N CYS A 23 -4.06 5.51 -10.31
CA CYS A 23 -4.49 6.14 -9.05
C CYS A 23 -5.59 5.34 -8.36
N LEU A 24 -6.63 4.95 -9.10
CA LEU A 24 -7.75 4.17 -8.55
C LEU A 24 -7.31 2.79 -8.06
N TYR A 25 -6.36 2.16 -8.76
CA TYR A 25 -5.82 0.86 -8.39
C TYR A 25 -4.98 0.94 -7.11
N LEU A 26 -4.11 1.96 -7.00
CA LEU A 26 -3.31 2.20 -5.80
C LEU A 26 -4.19 2.51 -4.59
N ASP A 27 -5.15 3.43 -4.71
CA ASP A 27 -6.05 3.80 -3.62
C ASP A 27 -6.80 2.57 -3.08
N ARG A 28 -7.40 1.76 -3.96
CA ARG A 28 -8.09 0.54 -3.55
C ARG A 28 -7.17 -0.48 -2.88
N THR A 29 -5.97 -0.66 -3.43
CA THR A 29 -5.01 -1.64 -2.88
C THR A 29 -4.56 -1.24 -1.48
N PHE A 30 -4.28 0.05 -1.28
CA PHE A 30 -3.89 0.57 0.03
C PHE A 30 -5.07 0.67 1.01
N ASP A 31 -6.30 0.90 0.55
CA ASP A 31 -7.49 0.81 1.38
C ASP A 31 -7.70 -0.61 1.92
N GLU A 32 -7.60 -1.63 1.05
CA GLU A 32 -7.67 -3.05 1.46
C GLU A 32 -6.55 -3.41 2.45
N LEU A 33 -5.32 -2.98 2.20
CA LEU A 33 -4.20 -3.20 3.12
C LEU A 33 -4.39 -2.48 4.45
N THR A 34 -4.95 -1.27 4.41
CA THR A 34 -5.24 -0.47 5.62
C THR A 34 -6.29 -1.16 6.47
N GLU A 35 -7.34 -1.72 5.88
CA GLU A 35 -8.37 -2.49 6.60
C GLU A 35 -7.74 -3.70 7.31
N VAL A 36 -6.96 -4.51 6.58
CA VAL A 36 -6.29 -5.70 7.13
C VAL A 36 -5.36 -5.35 8.30
N TYR A 37 -4.53 -4.31 8.17
CA TYR A 37 -3.59 -3.94 9.23
C TYR A 37 -4.26 -3.15 10.37
N SER A 38 -5.43 -2.52 10.12
CA SER A 38 -6.25 -1.92 11.17
C SER A 38 -6.89 -3.00 12.05
N ASP A 39 -7.35 -4.10 11.45
CA ASP A 39 -7.84 -5.26 12.19
C ASP A 39 -6.74 -5.86 13.08
N ILE A 40 -5.51 -5.96 12.59
CA ILE A 40 -4.36 -6.38 13.41
C ILE A 40 -4.11 -5.40 14.56
N TYR A 41 -4.14 -4.10 14.29
CA TYR A 41 -3.95 -3.08 15.32
C TYR A 41 -5.02 -3.18 16.41
N GLU A 42 -6.29 -3.35 16.04
CA GLU A 42 -7.40 -3.53 16.99
C GLU A 42 -7.27 -4.83 17.78
N LYS A 43 -6.87 -5.93 17.13
CA LYS A 43 -6.60 -7.21 17.81
C LYS A 43 -5.45 -7.09 18.81
N LEU A 44 -4.40 -6.33 18.49
CA LEU A 44 -3.29 -6.06 19.41
C LEU A 44 -3.72 -5.21 20.59
N GLU A 45 -4.60 -4.23 20.37
CA GLU A 45 -5.16 -3.40 21.45
C GLU A 45 -6.04 -4.19 22.43
N ASN A 46 -6.65 -5.29 21.97
CA ASN A 46 -7.47 -6.18 22.78
C ASN A 46 -6.72 -7.44 23.28
N ASP A 47 -5.38 -7.51 23.13
CA ASP A 47 -4.56 -8.68 23.45
C ASP A 47 -5.06 -10.00 22.80
N ALA A 48 -5.71 -9.89 21.64
CA ALA A 48 -6.36 -11.00 20.93
C ALA A 48 -5.62 -11.39 19.63
N CYS A 49 -4.53 -10.69 19.28
CA CYS A 49 -3.77 -10.97 18.07
C CYS A 49 -2.95 -12.25 18.24
N THR A 50 -3.14 -13.20 17.31
CA THR A 50 -2.32 -14.41 17.25
C THR A 50 -1.21 -14.28 16.21
N VAL A 51 -0.21 -15.14 16.29
CA VAL A 51 0.86 -15.23 15.27
C VAL A 51 0.30 -15.60 13.89
N GLU A 52 -0.81 -16.36 13.86
CA GLU A 52 -1.49 -16.72 12.63
C GLU A 52 -2.16 -15.49 11.99
N ASP A 53 -2.73 -14.59 12.79
CA ASP A 53 -3.29 -13.33 12.31
C ASP A 53 -2.21 -12.43 11.69
N SER A 54 -1.08 -12.23 12.38
CA SER A 54 0.02 -11.40 11.88
C SER A 54 0.67 -12.00 10.63
N SER A 55 0.84 -13.32 10.58
CA SER A 55 1.33 -14.02 9.40
C SER A 55 0.37 -13.89 8.22
N ALA A 56 -0.95 -13.98 8.45
CA ALA A 56 -1.94 -13.82 7.38
C ALA A 56 -1.93 -12.39 6.82
N ALA A 57 -1.82 -11.36 7.66
CA ALA A 57 -1.69 -9.97 7.22
C ALA A 57 -0.40 -9.74 6.41
N MET A 58 0.68 -10.44 6.78
CA MET A 58 1.94 -10.42 6.05
C MET A 58 1.84 -11.10 4.68
N ASP A 59 1.13 -12.23 4.58
CA ASP A 59 0.88 -12.90 3.30
C ASP A 59 0.04 -12.03 2.35
N VAL A 60 -0.97 -11.34 2.88
CA VAL A 60 -1.76 -10.36 2.10
C VAL A 60 -0.86 -9.24 1.56
N TRP A 61 0.05 -8.72 2.39
CA TRP A 61 1.03 -7.75 1.92
C TRP A 61 1.89 -8.31 0.78
N PHE A 62 2.40 -9.54 0.91
CA PHE A 62 3.23 -10.15 -0.13
C PHE A 62 2.50 -10.39 -1.45
N ASP A 63 1.23 -10.79 -1.40
CA ASP A 63 0.40 -10.94 -2.60
C ASP A 63 0.19 -9.60 -3.33
N LYS A 64 -0.12 -8.53 -2.58
CA LYS A 64 -0.30 -7.19 -3.16
C LYS A 64 1.01 -6.58 -3.65
N LYS A 65 2.12 -6.85 -2.95
CA LYS A 65 3.47 -6.34 -3.28
C LYS A 65 3.91 -6.68 -4.70
N GLU A 66 3.60 -7.89 -5.19
CA GLU A 66 3.99 -8.31 -6.55
C GLU A 66 3.48 -7.34 -7.62
N GLN A 67 2.25 -6.84 -7.43
CA GLN A 67 1.64 -5.89 -8.36
C GLN A 67 2.10 -4.46 -8.10
N LEU A 68 2.29 -4.08 -6.82
CA LEU A 68 2.77 -2.76 -6.42
C LEU A 68 4.18 -2.45 -6.94
N HIS A 69 5.04 -3.46 -7.15
CA HIS A 69 6.37 -3.28 -7.73
C HIS A 69 6.38 -2.53 -9.08
N ALA A 70 5.28 -2.55 -9.84
CA ALA A 70 5.16 -1.84 -11.10
C ALA A 70 4.86 -0.34 -10.93
N PHE A 71 4.34 0.07 -9.77
CA PHE A 71 3.74 1.39 -9.55
C PHE A 71 4.47 2.22 -8.49
N ILE A 72 5.06 1.59 -7.46
CA ILE A 72 5.72 2.30 -6.36
C ILE A 72 7.23 1.99 -6.27
N PRO A 73 8.05 2.91 -5.73
CA PRO A 73 9.48 2.70 -5.56
C PRO A 73 9.80 1.50 -4.66
N HIS A 74 10.84 0.74 -5.01
CA HIS A 74 11.33 -0.38 -4.20
C HIS A 74 11.72 0.02 -2.77
N THR A 75 12.07 1.29 -2.53
CA THR A 75 12.40 1.80 -1.19
C THR A 75 11.19 1.75 -0.26
N GLU A 76 10.01 2.19 -0.71
CA GLU A 76 8.76 2.15 0.07
C GLU A 76 8.37 0.70 0.38
N ILE A 77 8.47 -0.18 -0.62
CA ILE A 77 8.19 -1.61 -0.45
C ILE A 77 9.11 -2.24 0.58
N LYS A 78 10.41 -1.95 0.51
CA LYS A 78 11.40 -2.47 1.47
C LYS A 78 11.12 -1.97 2.89
N GLU A 79 10.66 -0.73 3.03
CA GLU A 79 10.31 -0.17 4.33
C GLU A 79 9.10 -0.88 4.93
N VAL A 80 8.03 -1.08 4.15
CA VAL A 80 6.87 -1.86 4.63
C VAL A 80 7.25 -3.31 4.93
N ASP A 81 8.06 -3.97 4.08
CA ASP A 81 8.56 -5.32 4.35
C ASP A 81 9.22 -5.41 5.73
N LEU A 82 10.15 -4.48 6.01
CA LEU A 82 10.88 -4.45 7.29
C LEU A 82 9.91 -4.38 8.47
N TRP A 83 8.97 -3.44 8.43
CA TRP A 83 8.02 -3.26 9.52
C TRP A 83 7.03 -4.43 9.65
N ALA A 84 6.64 -5.07 8.54
CA ALA A 84 5.78 -6.26 8.56
C ALA A 84 6.50 -7.48 9.17
N PHE A 85 7.79 -7.67 8.86
CA PHE A 85 8.62 -8.69 9.51
C PHE A 85 8.76 -8.43 11.02
N GLU A 86 9.10 -7.19 11.40
CA GLU A 86 9.24 -6.83 12.81
C GLU A 86 7.92 -6.99 13.57
N LEU A 87 6.79 -6.56 12.98
CA LEU A 87 5.46 -6.77 13.55
C LEU A 87 5.22 -8.24 13.88
N ASN A 88 5.46 -9.14 12.92
CA ASN A 88 5.24 -10.57 13.12
C ASN A 88 6.15 -11.16 14.22
N GLU A 89 7.41 -10.73 14.28
CA GLU A 89 8.35 -11.13 15.34
C GLU A 89 7.90 -10.66 16.73
N TYR A 90 7.46 -9.40 16.87
CA TYR A 90 6.96 -8.89 18.15
C TYR A 90 5.69 -9.61 18.61
N VAL A 91 4.77 -9.94 17.67
CA VAL A 91 3.60 -10.77 17.97
C VAL A 91 4.02 -12.17 18.44
N ALA A 92 5.00 -12.80 17.78
CA ALA A 92 5.53 -14.10 18.18
C ALA A 92 6.21 -14.09 19.56
N GLN A 93 6.80 -12.96 19.95
CA GLN A 93 7.42 -12.78 21.26
C GLN A 93 6.42 -12.40 22.37
N GLY A 94 5.17 -12.07 22.00
CA GLY A 94 4.14 -11.59 22.93
C GLY A 94 4.35 -10.14 23.38
N GLU A 95 5.17 -9.37 22.65
CA GLU A 95 5.47 -7.96 22.90
C GLU A 95 4.43 -7.07 22.19
N ASN A 96 3.21 -7.03 22.75
CA ASN A 96 2.06 -6.40 22.10
C ASN A 96 2.19 -4.88 21.92
N GLU A 97 2.86 -4.17 22.83
CA GLU A 97 3.07 -2.72 22.72
C GLU A 97 4.01 -2.37 21.56
N GLU A 98 5.11 -3.12 21.43
CA GLU A 98 6.07 -3.01 20.33
C GLU A 98 5.40 -3.37 19.00
N ALA A 99 4.65 -4.47 18.95
CA ALA A 99 3.87 -4.87 17.78
C ALA A 99 2.87 -3.76 17.37
N LYS A 100 2.13 -3.20 18.33
CA LYS A 100 1.18 -2.11 18.08
C LYS A 100 1.87 -0.88 17.49
N ALA A 101 3.06 -0.54 17.98
CA ALA A 101 3.86 0.55 17.41
C ALA A 101 4.25 0.27 15.95
N LYS A 102 4.61 -0.96 15.58
CA LYS A 102 4.93 -1.31 14.18
C LYS A 102 3.70 -1.28 13.28
N ALA A 103 2.58 -1.81 13.74
CA ALA A 103 1.31 -1.73 13.02
C ALA A 103 0.90 -0.28 12.75
N ALA A 104 1.05 0.63 13.72
CA ALA A 104 0.80 2.06 13.52
C ALA A 104 1.72 2.70 12.48
N VAL A 105 3.01 2.32 12.44
CA VAL A 105 3.95 2.81 11.43
C VAL A 105 3.52 2.33 10.03
N ILE A 106 3.16 1.07 9.89
CA ILE A 106 2.68 0.49 8.63
C ILE A 106 1.42 1.22 8.13
N LEU A 107 0.42 1.42 9.00
CA LEU A 107 -0.78 2.20 8.67
C LEU A 107 -0.44 3.63 8.25
N GLY A 108 0.53 4.26 8.93
CA GLY A 108 1.05 5.58 8.55
C GLY A 108 1.75 5.60 7.18
N LEU A 109 2.40 4.51 6.77
CA LEU A 109 2.96 4.36 5.43
C LEU A 109 1.86 4.15 4.38
N PHE A 110 0.84 3.34 4.70
CA PHE A 110 -0.29 3.10 3.80
C PHE A 110 -1.13 4.34 3.52
N ASP A 111 -1.21 5.31 4.44
CA ASP A 111 -1.83 6.61 4.14
C ASP A 111 -0.91 7.51 3.26
N LYS A 112 0.41 7.45 3.46
CA LYS A 112 1.36 8.35 2.79
C LYS A 112 1.70 7.94 1.37
N ILE A 113 1.89 6.66 1.11
CA ILE A 113 2.32 6.13 -0.18
C ILE A 113 1.32 6.53 -1.28
N PRO A 114 0.03 6.14 -1.26
CA PRO A 114 -0.91 6.50 -2.32
C PRO A 114 -1.05 8.00 -2.51
N ARG A 115 -1.03 8.79 -1.42
CA ARG A 115 -1.07 10.26 -1.50
C ARG A 115 0.13 10.87 -2.22
N SER A 116 1.31 10.26 -2.09
CA SER A 116 2.55 10.71 -2.75
C SER A 116 2.51 10.48 -4.26
N PHE A 117 1.73 9.50 -4.72
CA PHE A 117 1.56 9.16 -6.14
C PHE A 117 0.25 9.68 -6.74
N SER A 118 -0.65 10.25 -5.92
CA SER A 118 -1.87 10.88 -6.41
C SER A 118 -1.60 12.03 -7.38
N LEU A 119 -2.33 12.06 -8.50
CA LEU A 119 -2.29 13.14 -9.49
C LEU A 119 -2.80 14.46 -8.88
N ARG A 120 -1.90 15.27 -8.31
CA ARG A 120 -2.21 16.65 -7.92
C ARG A 120 -1.99 17.58 -9.11
N ALA A 121 -2.87 18.55 -9.28
CA ALA A 121 -2.73 19.60 -10.31
C ALA A 121 -1.37 20.34 -10.25
N GLY A 122 -0.72 20.35 -9.08
CA GLY A 122 0.63 20.91 -8.92
C GLY A 122 1.78 20.07 -9.50
N ASN A 123 1.56 18.79 -9.84
CA ASN A 123 2.55 17.93 -10.51
C ASN A 123 2.44 17.97 -12.05
N LEU A 124 1.50 18.76 -12.60
CA LEU A 124 1.23 18.87 -14.03
C LEU A 124 1.80 20.16 -14.66
N LEU A 125 2.51 21.00 -13.90
CA LEU A 125 3.09 22.28 -14.33
C LEU A 125 4.54 22.44 -13.87
#